data_AF-A0A7V4W6V5-F1
#
_entry.id   AF-A0A7V4W6V5-F1
#
_cell.length_a   1.000
_cell.length_b   1.000
_cell.length_c   1.000
_cell.angle_alpha   90.00
_cell.angle_beta   90.00
_cell.angle_gamma   90.00
#
_symmetry.space_group_name_H-M   'P 1'
#
loop_
_entity.id
_entity.type
_entity.pdbx_description
1 polymer ?
#
loop_
_entity_poly.entity_id
_entity_poly.type
_entity_poly.pdbx_seq_one_letter_code
_entity_poly.pdbx_strand_id
1 'polypeptide(L)'
;MRRPAWFLLAGAAFAAGLLWPAGDPRPAADNEVWVTNFPNLQQVGGTVSVDNLPRTGVQVKREDVVVPPLQRNDLDDSVQAPAVETAGFRRAVLCLQGEMKGAGFRPGLVGAVLIPDEEPVLRALREARRIEFPLEVAAQMQSGDGAYFNSDPMEVPLAFPRYRVYFYNTTGRGASVNLYLYLTH
;
A
#
# COMPACT_ATOMS: atom_id res chain seq x y z
N MET A 1 -80.56 47.06 63.10
CA MET A 1 -80.38 46.67 64.51
C MET A 1 -78.92 46.87 64.90
N ARG A 2 -78.69 47.55 66.03
CA ARG A 2 -77.44 47.62 66.81
C ARG A 2 -76.18 48.25 66.18
N ARG A 3 -76.08 49.56 66.42
CA ARG A 3 -74.87 50.28 66.91
C ARG A 3 -74.26 49.59 68.16
N PRO A 4 -73.14 50.07 68.74
CA PRO A 4 -71.86 50.59 68.22
C PRO A 4 -70.69 50.09 69.11
N ALA A 5 -69.62 50.88 69.24
CA ALA A 5 -68.69 50.97 70.38
C ALA A 5 -67.42 50.10 70.30
N TRP A 6 -66.21 50.55 70.68
CA TRP A 6 -65.71 51.79 71.30
C TRP A 6 -64.16 51.69 71.32
N PHE A 7 -63.47 52.84 71.42
CA PHE A 7 -62.29 53.17 72.27
C PHE A 7 -61.22 52.10 72.58
N LEU A 8 -59.93 52.36 72.79
CA LEU A 8 -59.10 53.54 73.04
C LEU A 8 -57.64 53.06 73.04
N LEU A 9 -56.73 54.00 72.77
CA LEU A 9 -55.42 54.21 73.40
C LEU A 9 -54.34 53.12 73.47
N ALA A 10 -53.15 53.64 73.18
CA ALA A 10 -51.90 53.49 73.91
C ALA A 10 -50.97 52.35 73.50
N GLY A 11 -49.72 52.75 73.23
CA GLY A 11 -48.60 51.82 73.18
C GLY A 11 -47.46 52.35 72.34
N ALA A 12 -46.70 53.29 72.89
CA ALA A 12 -45.45 53.78 72.32
C ALA A 12 -44.35 52.70 72.35
N ALA A 13 -43.53 52.65 71.29
CA ALA A 13 -42.09 52.30 71.28
C ALA A 13 -41.63 52.28 69.80
N PHE A 14 -41.14 53.39 69.24
CA PHE A 14 -39.74 53.85 69.21
C PHE A 14 -38.72 52.87 68.62
N ALA A 15 -37.86 53.45 67.75
CA ALA A 15 -36.65 52.94 67.10
C ALA A 15 -36.89 52.27 65.73
N ALA A 16 -36.89 53.03 64.62
CA ALA A 16 -35.72 53.57 63.92
C ALA A 16 -34.80 52.47 63.37
N GLY A 17 -34.85 52.26 62.05
CA GLY A 17 -33.94 51.37 61.34
C GLY A 17 -34.20 51.30 59.84
N LEU A 18 -33.56 52.22 59.10
CA LEU A 18 -33.18 52.12 57.68
C LEU A 18 -34.27 51.79 56.64
N LEU A 19 -34.81 52.86 56.06
CA LEU A 19 -35.44 52.88 54.74
C LEU A 19 -34.42 52.46 53.65
N TRP A 20 -34.54 51.24 53.15
CA TRP A 20 -33.98 50.84 51.86
C TRP A 20 -34.97 51.30 50.77
N PRO A 21 -34.61 52.17 49.81
CA PRO A 21 -35.48 52.38 48.67
C PRO A 21 -35.43 51.10 47.81
N ALA A 22 -36.60 50.48 47.65
CA ALA A 22 -36.82 49.43 46.67
C ALA A 22 -36.50 49.98 45.28
N GLY A 23 -35.36 49.59 44.72
CA GLY A 23 -35.06 49.79 43.32
C GLY A 23 -36.02 48.95 42.48
N ASP A 24 -36.82 49.62 41.65
CA ASP A 24 -37.74 49.01 40.69
C ASP A 24 -36.90 48.21 39.67
N PRO A 25 -36.98 46.86 39.59
CA PRO A 25 -36.19 46.10 38.63
C PRO A 25 -36.92 46.10 37.29
N ARG A 26 -36.95 47.26 36.63
CA ARG A 26 -37.33 47.28 35.22
C ARG A 26 -36.08 46.89 34.43
N PRO A 27 -36.08 45.78 33.67
CA PRO A 27 -35.00 45.52 32.75
C PRO A 27 -34.92 46.73 31.81
N ALA A 28 -33.72 47.33 31.73
CA ALA A 28 -33.43 48.33 30.72
C ALA A 28 -33.83 47.75 29.36
N ALA A 29 -34.46 48.58 28.53
CA ALA A 29 -34.96 48.22 27.21
C ALA A 29 -33.98 47.28 26.50
N ASP A 30 -34.54 46.22 25.93
CA ASP A 30 -33.85 45.21 25.12
C ASP A 30 -33.24 45.94 23.90
N ASN A 31 -32.05 46.50 24.09
CA ASN A 31 -31.32 47.17 23.03
C ASN A 31 -30.71 46.06 22.18
N GLU A 32 -31.38 45.75 21.07
CA GLU A 32 -30.88 44.81 20.07
C GLU A 32 -29.53 45.32 19.53
N VAL A 33 -28.45 44.68 19.96
CA VAL A 33 -27.08 45.02 19.55
C VAL A 33 -26.78 44.30 18.24
N TRP A 34 -26.84 45.04 17.13
CA TRP A 34 -26.42 44.55 15.82
C TRP A 34 -24.90 44.61 15.69
N VAL A 35 -24.24 43.46 15.69
CA VAL A 35 -22.80 43.36 15.38
C VAL A 35 -22.63 43.45 13.86
N THR A 36 -22.19 44.60 13.35
CA THR A 36 -21.98 44.84 11.91
C THR A 36 -20.53 44.65 11.46
N ASN A 37 -19.60 44.45 12.41
CA ASN A 37 -18.17 44.36 12.14
C ASN A 37 -17.71 42.91 11.95
N PHE A 38 -18.34 42.18 11.04
CA PHE A 38 -17.81 40.91 10.58
C PHE A 38 -16.77 41.17 9.47
N PRO A 39 -15.55 40.62 9.57
CA PRO A 39 -14.60 40.70 8.48
C PRO A 39 -15.17 40.01 7.23
N ASN A 40 -14.84 40.55 6.05
CA ASN A 40 -15.28 39.94 4.79
C ASN A 40 -14.83 38.47 4.73
N LEU A 41 -15.72 37.58 4.27
CA LEU A 41 -15.40 36.18 4.00
C LEU A 41 -14.22 36.11 3.03
N GLN A 42 -13.08 35.63 3.52
CA GLN A 42 -11.88 35.47 2.71
C GLN A 42 -12.02 34.18 1.88
N GLN A 43 -12.29 34.33 0.58
CA GLN A 43 -12.29 33.19 -0.33
C GLN A 43 -10.85 32.66 -0.48
N VAL A 44 -10.60 31.47 0.06
CA VAL A 44 -9.36 30.73 -0.18
C VAL A 44 -9.58 29.91 -1.45
N GLY A 45 -9.10 30.45 -2.58
CA GLY A 45 -9.02 29.72 -3.85
C GLY A 45 -7.63 29.14 -4.03
N GLY A 46 -7.53 27.83 -4.20
CA GLY A 46 -6.28 27.13 -4.47
C GLY A 46 -6.53 25.88 -5.30
N THR A 47 -5.57 25.52 -6.16
CA THR A 47 -5.56 24.23 -6.85
C THR A 47 -4.66 23.30 -6.06
N VAL A 48 -5.19 22.15 -5.64
CA VAL A 48 -4.38 21.09 -5.04
C VAL A 48 -3.88 20.19 -6.18
N SER A 49 -2.58 20.25 -6.48
CA SER A 49 -1.94 19.26 -7.34
C SER A 49 -1.40 18.13 -6.47
N VAL A 50 -1.64 16.89 -6.90
CA VAL A 50 -1.01 15.71 -6.32
C VAL A 50 0.00 15.21 -7.35
N ASP A 51 1.27 15.47 -7.10
CA ASP A 51 2.36 14.89 -7.86
C ASP A 51 2.73 13.52 -7.28
N ASN A 52 3.17 12.59 -8.15
CA ASN A 52 3.50 11.20 -7.80
C ASN A 52 2.33 10.39 -7.22
N LEU A 53 1.27 10.21 -8.02
CA LEU A 53 0.29 9.15 -7.74
C LEU A 53 1.03 7.82 -7.54
N PRO A 54 0.80 7.10 -6.44
CA PRO A 54 1.46 5.82 -6.20
C PRO A 54 1.11 4.87 -7.34
N ARG A 55 2.13 4.31 -8.00
CA ARG A 55 1.93 3.31 -9.04
C ARG A 55 1.26 2.10 -8.39
N THR A 56 0.01 1.83 -8.78
CA THR A 56 -0.77 0.71 -8.27
C THR A 56 -0.35 -0.62 -8.89
N GLY A 57 0.34 -0.57 -10.03
CA GLY A 57 1.04 -1.72 -10.59
C GLY A 57 2.08 -1.34 -11.63
N VAL A 58 3.08 -2.20 -11.79
CA VAL A 58 4.16 -2.05 -12.77
C VAL A 58 4.38 -3.39 -13.46
N GLN A 59 4.39 -3.38 -14.80
CA GLN A 59 4.78 -4.55 -15.57
C GLN A 59 6.26 -4.48 -15.92
N VAL A 60 6.98 -5.57 -15.66
CA VAL A 60 8.36 -5.77 -16.07
C VAL A 60 8.41 -6.99 -16.97
N LYS A 61 9.09 -6.87 -18.10
CA LYS A 61 9.20 -7.94 -19.11
C LYS A 61 10.67 -8.26 -19.36
N ARG A 62 10.96 -9.54 -19.62
CA ARG A 62 12.23 -10.03 -20.15
C ARG A 62 11.88 -10.95 -21.31
N GLU A 63 12.19 -10.51 -22.53
CA GLU A 63 11.75 -11.18 -23.75
C GLU A 63 12.95 -11.69 -24.53
N ASP A 64 12.71 -12.76 -25.30
CA ASP A 64 13.68 -13.43 -26.17
C ASP A 64 14.98 -13.85 -25.48
N VAL A 65 14.90 -14.22 -24.19
CA VAL A 65 16.07 -14.69 -23.44
C VAL A 65 16.39 -16.12 -23.88
N VAL A 66 17.56 -16.32 -24.48
CA VAL A 66 18.02 -17.66 -24.87
C VAL A 66 18.70 -18.33 -23.67
N VAL A 67 18.05 -19.35 -23.14
CA VAL A 67 18.48 -20.09 -21.94
C VAL A 67 19.09 -21.44 -22.38
N PRO A 68 20.40 -21.66 -22.19
CA PRO A 68 21.02 -22.94 -22.45
C PRO A 68 20.58 -24.00 -21.41
N PRO A 69 20.79 -25.30 -21.68
CA PRO A 69 20.56 -26.34 -20.69
C PRO A 69 21.42 -26.11 -19.44
N LEU A 70 20.78 -25.86 -18.32
CA LEU A 70 21.42 -25.53 -17.05
C LEU A 70 20.58 -26.05 -15.88
N GLN A 71 21.24 -26.64 -14.89
CA GLN A 71 20.57 -27.14 -13.69
C GLN A 71 20.16 -25.98 -12.78
N ARG A 72 19.08 -26.19 -12.03
CA ARG A 72 18.56 -25.20 -11.08
C ARG A 72 19.59 -24.74 -10.05
N ASN A 73 20.55 -25.58 -9.66
CA ASN A 73 21.55 -25.23 -8.64
C ASN A 73 22.80 -24.55 -9.20
N ASP A 74 22.95 -24.51 -10.52
CA ASP A 74 24.14 -23.97 -11.19
C ASP A 74 23.82 -22.59 -11.82
N LEU A 75 23.04 -21.75 -11.12
CA LEU A 75 22.56 -20.46 -11.65
C LEU A 75 23.66 -19.42 -11.87
N ASP A 76 24.84 -19.60 -11.28
CA ASP A 76 25.96 -18.68 -11.46
C ASP A 76 26.43 -18.64 -12.92
N ASP A 77 26.29 -19.78 -13.63
CA ASP A 77 26.58 -19.91 -15.06
C ASP A 77 25.39 -19.50 -15.96
N SER A 78 24.28 -19.05 -15.37
CA SER A 78 23.09 -18.68 -16.13
C SER A 78 23.18 -17.30 -16.77
N VAL A 79 22.33 -17.08 -17.77
CA VAL A 79 22.14 -15.76 -18.37
C VAL A 79 21.50 -14.84 -17.33
N GLN A 80 22.29 -13.90 -16.81
CA GLN A 80 21.82 -12.92 -15.84
C GLN A 80 20.98 -11.85 -16.53
N ALA A 81 19.70 -11.78 -16.16
CA ALA A 81 18.86 -10.67 -16.57
C ALA A 81 19.05 -9.47 -15.60
N PRO A 82 18.80 -8.23 -16.07
CA PRO A 82 18.85 -7.05 -15.22
C PRO A 82 17.93 -7.20 -14.00
N ALA A 83 18.41 -6.75 -12.84
CA ALA A 83 17.66 -6.74 -11.60
C ALA A 83 16.33 -5.99 -11.75
N VAL A 84 15.35 -6.39 -10.95
CA VAL A 84 14.00 -5.85 -10.91
C VAL A 84 13.84 -5.07 -9.62
N GLU A 85 13.54 -3.78 -9.77
CA GLU A 85 13.16 -2.92 -8.65
C GLU A 85 11.73 -3.25 -8.23
N THR A 86 11.57 -3.65 -6.98
CA THR A 86 10.30 -4.09 -6.37
C THR A 86 9.91 -3.24 -5.16
N ALA A 87 10.71 -2.23 -4.83
CA ALA A 87 10.44 -1.29 -3.76
C ALA A 87 9.05 -0.64 -3.93
N GLY A 88 8.27 -0.64 -2.86
CA GLY A 88 6.92 -0.10 -2.86
C GLY A 88 5.83 -1.08 -3.32
N PHE A 89 6.16 -2.32 -3.66
CA PHE A 89 5.19 -3.38 -3.97
C PHE A 89 5.28 -4.51 -2.94
N ARG A 90 4.16 -5.22 -2.71
CA ARG A 90 4.08 -6.34 -1.76
C ARG A 90 3.89 -7.69 -2.43
N ARG A 91 3.41 -7.70 -3.67
CA ARG A 91 3.08 -8.92 -4.42
C ARG A 91 3.59 -8.79 -5.85
N ALA A 92 3.93 -9.92 -6.45
CA ALA A 92 4.18 -10.02 -7.88
C ALA A 92 3.43 -11.22 -8.45
N VAL A 93 2.88 -11.06 -9.65
CA VAL A 93 2.42 -12.19 -10.48
C VAL A 93 3.49 -12.47 -11.53
N LEU A 94 3.98 -13.71 -11.54
CA LEU A 94 5.00 -14.21 -12.44
C LEU A 94 4.34 -15.11 -13.49
N CYS A 95 4.63 -14.86 -14.76
CA CYS A 95 4.22 -15.72 -15.87
C CYS A 95 5.43 -16.01 -16.75
N LEU A 96 5.62 -17.28 -17.08
CA LEU A 96 6.67 -17.73 -17.98
C LEU A 96 6.05 -18.27 -19.26
N GLN A 97 6.64 -17.92 -20.39
CA GLN A 97 6.30 -18.48 -21.69
C GLN A 97 7.59 -18.71 -22.47
N GLY A 98 7.60 -19.64 -23.41
CA GLY A 98 8.75 -19.79 -24.29
C GLY A 98 8.57 -20.81 -25.39
N GLU A 99 9.68 -21.04 -26.07
CA GLU A 99 9.82 -22.03 -27.14
C GLU A 99 11.14 -22.80 -27.00
N MET A 100 11.08 -24.12 -27.11
CA MET A 100 12.23 -25.00 -27.19
C MET A 100 12.95 -24.87 -28.54
N LYS A 101 14.27 -24.71 -28.50
CA LYS A 101 15.10 -24.70 -29.71
C LYS A 101 15.39 -26.13 -30.15
N GLY A 102 14.60 -26.59 -31.12
CA GLY A 102 14.76 -27.90 -31.79
C GLY A 102 13.84 -28.98 -31.24
N ALA A 103 13.70 -30.07 -32.00
CA ALA A 103 12.86 -31.21 -31.66
C ALA A 103 13.59 -32.22 -30.76
N GLY A 104 12.83 -33.05 -30.04
CA GLY A 104 13.36 -34.18 -29.27
C GLY A 104 14.10 -33.77 -27.99
N PHE A 105 13.51 -32.84 -27.22
CA PHE A 105 13.99 -32.49 -25.89
C PHE A 105 13.62 -33.56 -24.85
N ARG A 106 14.37 -33.61 -23.75
CA ARG A 106 14.07 -34.49 -22.62
C ARG A 106 13.00 -33.84 -21.73
N PRO A 107 12.16 -34.64 -21.03
CA PRO A 107 11.26 -34.09 -20.05
C PRO A 107 12.05 -33.33 -18.99
N GLY A 108 11.55 -32.18 -18.56
CA GLY A 108 12.28 -31.32 -17.65
C GLY A 108 11.48 -30.07 -17.28
N LEU A 109 12.18 -29.12 -16.69
CA LEU A 109 11.66 -27.85 -16.23
C LEU A 109 12.42 -26.73 -16.94
N VAL A 110 11.66 -25.75 -17.43
CA VAL A 110 12.20 -24.45 -17.82
C VAL A 110 11.62 -23.44 -16.85
N GLY A 111 12.48 -22.68 -16.18
CA GLY A 111 12.04 -21.82 -15.09
C GLY A 111 12.86 -20.56 -14.95
N ALA A 112 12.28 -19.61 -14.23
CA ALA A 112 12.94 -18.40 -13.78
C ALA A 112 12.90 -18.35 -12.26
N VAL A 113 14.05 -18.03 -11.66
CA VAL A 113 14.23 -17.85 -10.22
C VAL A 113 14.60 -16.41 -9.96
N LEU A 114 13.84 -15.76 -9.10
CA LEU A 114 14.15 -14.45 -8.55
C LEU A 114 14.84 -14.65 -7.21
N ILE A 115 16.01 -14.05 -7.07
CA ILE A 115 16.83 -14.10 -5.86
C ILE A 115 17.03 -12.67 -5.36
N PRO A 116 16.87 -12.39 -4.06
CA PRO A 116 17.15 -11.07 -3.49
C PRO A 116 18.54 -10.58 -3.87
N ASP A 117 18.64 -9.31 -4.27
CA ASP A 117 19.92 -8.67 -4.62
C ASP A 117 20.65 -8.17 -3.37
N GLU A 118 20.86 -9.09 -2.43
CA GLU A 118 21.51 -8.86 -1.14
C GLU A 118 22.84 -9.62 -1.10
N GLU A 119 23.92 -8.94 -0.72
CA GLU A 119 25.27 -9.53 -0.76
C GLU A 119 25.41 -10.86 -0.01
N PRO A 120 24.82 -11.05 1.20
CA PRO A 120 24.87 -12.35 1.89
C PRO A 120 24.19 -13.47 1.10
N VAL A 121 23.05 -13.18 0.47
CA VAL A 121 22.26 -14.15 -0.32
C VAL A 121 23.02 -14.52 -1.60
N LEU A 122 23.57 -13.54 -2.29
CA LEU A 122 24.35 -13.77 -3.50
C LEU A 122 25.67 -14.49 -3.20
N ARG A 123 26.29 -14.23 -2.04
CA ARG A 123 27.46 -14.99 -1.59
C ARG A 123 27.11 -16.46 -1.37
N ALA A 124 25.99 -16.76 -0.69
CA ALA A 124 25.54 -18.14 -0.50
C ALA A 124 25.29 -18.87 -1.83
N LEU A 125 24.77 -18.16 -2.84
CA LEU A 125 24.61 -18.69 -4.19
C LEU A 125 25.95 -19.03 -4.84
N ARG A 126 26.92 -18.10 -4.83
CA ARG A 126 28.22 -18.28 -5.50
C ARG A 126 29.14 -19.27 -4.78
N GLU A 127 29.26 -19.15 -3.47
CA GLU A 127 30.24 -19.91 -2.68
C GLU A 127 29.70 -21.29 -2.27
N ALA A 128 28.43 -21.36 -1.87
CA ALA A 128 27.82 -22.58 -1.33
C ALA A 128 26.83 -23.27 -2.29
N ARG A 129 26.63 -22.72 -3.50
CA ARG A 129 25.60 -23.16 -4.47
C ARG A 129 24.21 -23.29 -3.83
N ARG A 130 23.94 -22.45 -2.84
CA ARG A 130 22.71 -22.47 -2.06
C ARG A 130 21.84 -21.30 -2.45
N ILE A 131 20.64 -21.60 -2.92
CA ILE A 131 19.64 -20.59 -3.25
C ILE A 131 18.84 -20.27 -1.99
N GLU A 132 18.92 -19.03 -1.53
CA GLU A 132 18.17 -18.54 -0.38
C GLU A 132 17.04 -17.61 -0.82
N PHE A 133 15.87 -17.77 -0.17
CA PHE A 133 14.65 -17.01 -0.44
C PHE A 133 14.22 -16.94 -1.93
N PRO A 134 14.19 -18.06 -2.68
CA PRO A 134 13.79 -18.04 -4.09
C PRO A 134 12.30 -17.74 -4.25
N LEU A 135 11.98 -16.89 -5.23
CA LEU A 135 10.64 -16.84 -5.83
C LEU A 135 10.75 -17.43 -7.24
N GLU A 136 10.01 -18.48 -7.55
CA GLU A 136 10.29 -19.31 -8.73
C GLU A 136 9.04 -19.65 -9.51
N VAL A 137 9.05 -19.35 -10.81
CA VAL A 137 8.02 -19.79 -11.76
C VAL A 137 8.65 -20.78 -12.74
N ALA A 138 7.95 -21.89 -12.99
CA ALA A 138 8.44 -22.94 -13.88
C ALA A 138 7.33 -23.50 -14.75
N ALA A 139 7.69 -23.88 -15.97
CA ALA A 139 6.87 -24.66 -16.88
C ALA A 139 7.43 -26.08 -16.97
N GLN A 140 6.56 -27.07 -16.83
CA GLN A 140 6.94 -28.46 -16.98
C GLN A 140 6.81 -28.87 -18.45
N MET A 141 7.88 -29.47 -18.97
CA MET A 141 7.97 -29.99 -20.33
C MET A 141 7.92 -31.51 -20.30
N GLN A 142 7.02 -32.12 -21.08
CA GLN A 142 6.94 -33.56 -21.28
C GLN A 142 7.49 -33.95 -22.66
N SER A 143 8.00 -35.18 -22.78
CA SER A 143 8.41 -35.70 -24.09
C SER A 143 7.21 -35.84 -25.02
N GLY A 144 7.24 -35.11 -26.13
CA GLY A 144 6.14 -35.09 -27.10
C GLY A 144 5.28 -33.83 -27.05
N ASP A 145 5.51 -32.95 -26.07
CA ASP A 145 4.91 -31.61 -26.08
C ASP A 145 5.35 -30.81 -27.31
N GLY A 146 4.50 -29.85 -27.69
CA GLY A 146 4.85 -28.86 -28.72
C GLY A 146 6.11 -28.08 -28.35
N ALA A 147 6.71 -27.39 -29.32
CA ALA A 147 7.87 -26.56 -29.07
C ALA A 147 7.56 -25.41 -28.09
N TYR A 148 6.30 -24.98 -27.99
CA TYR A 148 5.86 -23.89 -27.12
C TYR A 148 5.44 -24.38 -25.74
N PHE A 149 5.72 -23.56 -24.73
CA PHE A 149 5.33 -23.82 -23.36
C PHE A 149 4.94 -22.54 -22.63
N ASN A 150 4.16 -22.72 -21.57
CA ASN A 150 3.74 -21.68 -20.66
C ASN A 150 3.63 -22.24 -19.24
N SER A 151 3.89 -21.41 -18.25
CA SER A 151 3.54 -21.71 -16.86
C SER A 151 2.12 -21.23 -16.57
N ASP A 152 1.54 -21.77 -15.50
CA ASP A 152 0.42 -21.10 -14.85
C ASP A 152 0.91 -19.76 -14.24
N PRO A 153 0.06 -18.73 -14.19
CA PRO A 153 0.35 -17.51 -13.44
C PRO A 153 0.56 -17.84 -11.96
N MET A 154 1.69 -17.40 -11.40
CA MET A 154 2.01 -17.65 -10.01
C MET A 154 2.17 -16.33 -9.26
N GLU A 155 1.41 -16.16 -8.18
CA GLU A 155 1.49 -15.00 -7.33
C GLU A 155 2.43 -15.25 -6.14
N VAL A 156 3.35 -14.31 -5.90
CA VAL A 156 4.39 -14.42 -4.87
C VAL A 156 4.47 -13.16 -4.01
N PRO A 157 4.72 -13.31 -2.70
CA PRO A 157 4.99 -12.17 -1.83
C PRO A 157 6.40 -11.62 -2.07
N LEU A 158 6.52 -10.30 -2.07
CA LEU A 158 7.79 -9.58 -2.19
C LEU A 158 8.26 -9.18 -0.79
N ALA A 159 9.48 -9.56 -0.43
CA ALA A 159 10.08 -9.30 0.87
C ALA A 159 11.30 -8.36 0.80
N PHE A 160 11.87 -8.19 -0.39
CA PHE A 160 13.07 -7.40 -0.63
C PHE A 160 12.80 -6.27 -1.62
N PRO A 161 13.55 -5.16 -1.57
CA PRO A 161 13.36 -4.04 -2.48
C PRO A 161 13.82 -4.36 -3.90
N ARG A 162 14.70 -5.36 -4.10
CA ARG A 162 15.28 -5.68 -5.39
C ARG A 162 15.59 -7.16 -5.56
N TYR A 163 15.31 -7.70 -6.74
CA TYR A 163 15.55 -9.10 -7.08
C TYR A 163 16.35 -9.24 -8.38
N ARG A 164 17.31 -10.16 -8.42
CA ARG A 164 17.97 -10.62 -9.65
C ARG A 164 17.21 -11.79 -10.25
N VAL A 165 17.14 -11.81 -11.58
CA VAL A 165 16.44 -12.85 -12.33
C VAL A 165 17.47 -13.80 -12.94
N TYR A 166 17.33 -15.07 -12.62
CA TYR A 166 18.11 -16.18 -13.15
C TYR A 166 17.19 -17.12 -13.91
N PHE A 167 17.69 -17.72 -14.98
CA PHE A 167 16.95 -18.71 -15.76
C PHE A 167 17.64 -20.06 -15.71
N TYR A 168 16.87 -21.13 -15.70
CA TYR A 168 17.38 -22.49 -15.78
C TYR A 168 16.53 -23.32 -16.73
N ASN A 169 17.13 -24.40 -17.23
CA ASN A 169 16.49 -25.28 -18.20
C ASN A 169 17.08 -26.69 -18.11
N THR A 170 16.29 -27.65 -17.62
CA THR A 170 16.75 -29.03 -17.42
C THR A 170 16.40 -29.97 -18.58
N THR A 171 15.85 -29.46 -19.68
CA THR A 171 15.34 -30.25 -20.82
C THR A 171 16.43 -30.74 -21.79
N GLY A 172 17.69 -30.35 -21.58
CA GLY A 172 18.83 -30.77 -22.40
C GLY A 172 18.95 -30.08 -23.78
N ARG A 173 18.02 -29.20 -24.13
CA ARG A 173 18.08 -28.32 -25.32
C ARG A 173 17.91 -26.87 -24.92
N GLY A 174 18.47 -25.93 -25.68
CA GLY A 174 18.26 -24.51 -25.42
C GLY A 174 16.80 -24.12 -25.59
N ALA A 175 16.35 -23.09 -24.88
CA ALA A 175 15.00 -22.56 -24.97
C ALA A 175 15.05 -21.04 -25.11
N SER A 176 14.10 -20.45 -25.83
CA SER A 176 13.83 -19.01 -25.79
C SER A 176 12.72 -18.78 -24.80
N VAL A 177 12.93 -17.86 -23.85
CA VAL A 177 12.07 -17.66 -22.69
C VAL A 177 11.68 -16.19 -22.59
N ASN A 178 10.39 -15.98 -22.33
CA ASN A 178 9.75 -14.72 -22.02
C ASN A 178 9.24 -14.78 -20.57
N LEU A 179 9.73 -13.89 -19.72
CA LEU A 179 9.27 -13.73 -18.35
C LEU A 179 8.52 -12.41 -18.21
N TYR A 180 7.29 -12.50 -17.70
CA TYR A 180 6.45 -11.38 -17.39
C TYR A 180 6.25 -11.30 -15.88
N LEU A 181 6.51 -10.13 -15.30
CA LEU A 181 6.30 -9.84 -13.90
C LEU A 181 5.32 -8.68 -13.79
N TYR A 182 4.27 -8.84 -13.01
CA TYR A 182 3.35 -7.77 -12.68
C TYR A 182 3.41 -7.48 -11.18
N LEU A 183 3.99 -6.35 -10.81
CA LEU A 183 4.15 -5.89 -9.44
C LEU A 183 2.88 -5.19 -8.98
N THR A 184 2.40 -5.52 -7.77
CA THR A 184 1.17 -4.97 -7.19
C THR A 184 1.23 -4.95 -5.64
N HIS A 185 0.20 -4.39 -5.00
CA HIS A 185 0.10 -4.19 -3.54
C HIS A 185 -0.68 -5.29 -2.84
#